data_AF-A0A4Y2VWU8-F1
#
_entry.id   AF-A0A4Y2VWU8-F1
#
_cell.length_a   1.000
_cell.length_b   1.000
_cell.length_c   1.000
_cell.angle_alpha   90.00
_cell.angle_beta   90.00
_cell.angle_gamma   90.00
#
_symmetry.space_group_name_H-M   'P 1'
#
loop_
_entity.id
_entity.type
_entity.pdbx_description
1 polymer ?
#
loop_
_entity_poly.entity_id
_entity_poly.type
_entity_poly.pdbx_seq_one_letter_code
_entity_poly.pdbx_strand_id
1 'polypeptide(L)' 'MHSMAFADDIRSVPVYFIWLKYISMFFYGNEALLINQWKNVNNITCTTPMCAHTGQEVLKTLGFVE' A
#
# COMPACT_ATOMS: atom_id res chain seq x y z
N MET A 1 37.49 -5.72 -15.08
CA MET A 1 36.50 -6.71 -14.60
C MET A 1 36.45 -6.64 -13.08
N HIS A 2 35.69 -5.71 -12.51
CA HIS A 2 35.36 -5.72 -11.09
C HIS A 2 33.87 -5.38 -10.98
N SER A 3 33.11 -6.39 -10.58
CA SER A 3 31.67 -6.43 -10.50
C SER A 3 31.13 -5.56 -9.37
N MET A 4 29.89 -5.10 -9.57
CA MET A 4 28.83 -4.94 -8.55
C MET A 4 29.04 -3.90 -7.44
N ALA A 5 28.35 -2.76 -7.57
CA ALA A 5 27.78 -2.05 -6.42
C ALA A 5 26.62 -1.12 -6.86
N PHE A 6 25.54 -1.69 -7.39
CA PHE A 6 24.25 -1.00 -7.55
C PHE A 6 23.34 -1.26 -6.33
N ALA A 7 23.84 -1.11 -5.10
CA ALA A 7 23.11 -1.57 -3.90
C ALA A 7 23.18 -0.66 -2.67
N ASP A 8 23.42 0.65 -2.84
CA ASP A 8 23.54 1.59 -1.71
C ASP A 8 22.43 2.64 -1.60
N ASP A 9 21.34 2.54 -2.37
CA ASP A 9 20.34 3.62 -2.41
C ASP A 9 19.26 3.56 -1.29
N ILE A 10 19.20 2.50 -0.47
CA ILE A 10 18.16 2.34 0.56
C ILE A 10 18.66 2.60 1.99
N ARG A 11 19.98 2.46 2.25
CA ARG A 11 20.56 2.66 3.59
C ARG A 11 20.88 4.12 3.92
N SER A 12 20.80 5.01 2.95
CA SER A 12 21.27 6.39 3.07
C SER A 12 20.15 7.41 3.25
N VAL A 13 18.97 7.02 3.78
CA VAL A 13 17.90 7.98 4.08
C VAL A 13 18.38 8.89 5.22
N PRO A 14 18.62 10.19 4.95
CA PRO A 14 19.16 11.09 5.95
C PRO A 14 18.22 11.25 7.15
N VAL A 15 18.79 11.34 8.36
CA VAL A 15 18.04 11.44 9.64
C VAL A 15 17.06 12.62 9.64
N TYR A 16 17.36 13.70 8.90
CA TYR A 16 16.49 14.85 8.76
C TYR A 16 15.27 14.64 7.85
N PHE A 17 15.12 13.48 7.19
CA PHE A 17 13.89 13.10 6.48
C PHE A 17 12.97 12.20 7.31
N ILE A 18 13.35 11.85 8.54
CA ILE A 18 12.53 11.03 9.44
C ILE A 18 11.18 11.69 9.72
N TRP A 19 11.10 13.02 9.78
CA TRP A 19 9.84 13.74 9.98
C TRP A 19 8.88 13.58 8.79
N LEU A 20 9.38 13.35 7.56
CA LEU A 20 8.52 13.08 6.40
C LEU A 20 7.74 11.78 6.58
N LYS A 21 8.25 10.78 7.32
CA LYS A 21 7.48 9.58 7.65
C LYS A 21 6.20 9.92 8.43
N TYR A 22 6.26 10.95 9.27
CA TYR A 22 5.14 11.37 10.13
C TYR A 22 4.20 12.39 9.47
N ILE A 23 4.70 13.20 8.51
CA ILE A 23 3.89 14.17 7.73
C ILE A 23 3.44 13.58 6.39
N SER A 24 3.91 12.38 6.04
CA SER A 24 3.62 11.69 4.78
C SER A 24 2.13 11.67 4.51
N MET A 25 1.66 12.69 3.79
CA MET A 25 0.35 12.73 3.17
C MET A 25 0.19 11.55 2.22
N PHE A 26 1.30 10.94 1.79
CA PHE A 26 1.30 9.65 1.10
C PHE A 26 0.86 8.49 1.99
N PHE A 27 1.19 8.43 3.28
CA PHE A 27 0.77 7.34 4.16
C PHE A 27 -0.75 7.41 4.40
N TYR A 28 -1.24 8.52 4.95
CA TYR A 28 -2.68 8.72 5.18
C TYR A 28 -3.48 8.87 3.87
N GLY A 29 -2.86 9.43 2.83
CA GLY A 29 -3.46 9.52 1.51
C GLY A 29 -3.58 8.18 0.82
N ASN A 30 -2.62 7.27 0.97
CA ASN A 30 -2.74 5.91 0.45
C ASN A 30 -3.89 5.15 1.12
N GLU A 31 -4.07 5.30 2.43
CA GLU A 31 -5.23 4.73 3.13
C GLU A 31 -6.54 5.33 2.62
N ALA A 32 -6.63 6.66 2.52
CA ALA A 32 -7.83 7.33 1.99
C ALA A 32 -8.13 6.96 0.52
N LEU A 33 -7.09 6.83 -0.31
CA LEU A 33 -7.19 6.41 -1.71
C LEU A 33 -7.65 4.96 -1.80
N LEU A 34 -7.12 4.06 -0.98
CA LEU A 34 -7.55 2.66 -0.93
C LEU A 34 -9.02 2.55 -0.56
N ILE A 35 -9.46 3.25 0.50
CA ILE A 35 -10.88 3.28 0.88
C ILE A 35 -11.72 3.81 -0.28
N ASN A 36 -11.33 4.93 -0.89
CA ASN A 36 -12.08 5.54 -2.00
C ASN A 36 -12.17 4.62 -3.22
N GLN A 37 -11.07 3.93 -3.54
CA GLN A 37 -10.99 3.03 -4.68
C GLN A 37 -11.93 1.83 -4.52
N TRP A 38 -11.98 1.24 -3.33
CA TRP A 38 -12.74 0.01 -3.06
C TRP A 38 -14.16 0.27 -2.53
N LYS A 39 -14.51 1.51 -2.17
CA LYS A 39 -15.82 1.88 -1.59
C LYS A 39 -17.02 1.47 -2.44
N ASN A 40 -16.91 1.47 -3.76
CA ASN A 40 -18.03 1.24 -4.68
C ASN A 40 -17.79 0.07 -5.65
N VAL A 41 -16.85 -0.83 -5.32
CA VAL A 41 -16.58 -2.02 -6.11
C VAL A 41 -17.48 -3.14 -5.60
N ASN A 42 -18.54 -3.44 -6.35
CA ASN A 42 -19.56 -4.41 -5.95
C ASN A 42 -19.34 -5.83 -6.52
N ASN A 43 -18.44 -5.98 -7.49
CA ASN A 43 -18.14 -7.27 -8.09
C ASN A 43 -16.69 -7.33 -8.55
N ILE A 44 -15.96 -8.31 -8.04
CA ILE A 44 -14.60 -8.68 -8.43
C ILE A 44 -14.69 -10.14 -8.89
N THR A 45 -14.50 -10.35 -10.20
CA THR A 45 -14.50 -11.69 -10.78
C THR A 45 -13.16 -12.36 -10.51
N CYS A 46 -13.18 -13.51 -9.85
CA CYS A 46 -11.98 -14.30 -9.58
C CYS A 46 -12.11 -15.71 -10.13
N THR A 47 -10.97 -16.26 -10.53
CA THR A 47 -10.84 -17.65 -10.96
C THR A 47 -10.46 -18.59 -9.80
N THR A 48 -9.96 -18.03 -8.69
CA THR A 48 -9.51 -18.78 -7.52
C THR A 48 -10.53 -18.71 -6.37
N PRO A 49 -10.68 -19.78 -5.56
CA PRO A 49 -11.66 -19.81 -4.46
C PRO A 49 -11.28 -18.96 -3.24
N MET A 50 -10.02 -18.53 -3.14
CA MET A 50 -9.55 -17.62 -2.08
C MET A 50 -9.33 -16.23 -2.67
N CYS A 51 -10.41 -15.48 -2.88
CA CYS A 51 -10.33 -14.08 -3.26
C CYS A 51 -11.46 -13.28 -2.59
N ALA A 52 -11.30 -11.97 -2.57
CA ALA A 52 -12.39 -11.06 -2.25
C ALA A 52 -13.25 -10.82 -3.51
N HIS A 53 -14.56 -11.00 -3.39
CA HIS A 53 -15.54 -10.78 -4.45
C HIS A 53 -16.10 -9.36 -4.46
N THR A 54 -15.86 -8.58 -3.40
CA THR A 54 -16.30 -7.19 -3.29
C THR A 54 -15.19 -6.31 -2.72
N GLY A 55 -15.25 -5.01 -3.00
CA GLY A 55 -14.34 -4.04 -2.40
C GLY A 55 -14.46 -3.97 -0.87
N GLN A 56 -15.63 -4.29 -0.32
CA GLN A 56 -15.83 -4.37 1.14
C GLN A 56 -15.03 -5.52 1.75
N GLU A 57 -15.00 -6.70 1.11
CA GLU A 57 -14.19 -7.84 1.57
C GLU A 57 -12.69 -7.54 1.47
N VAL A 58 -12.26 -6.80 0.44
CA VAL A 58 -10.88 -6.31 0.32
C VAL A 58 -10.56 -5.38 1.49
N LEU A 59 -11.41 -4.39 1.76
CA LEU A 59 -11.20 -3.43 2.86
C LEU A 59 -11.21 -4.12 4.23
N LYS A 60 -12.01 -5.17 4.41
CA LYS A 60 -12.03 -5.99 5.63
C LYS A 60 -10.75 -6.78 5.81
N THR A 61 -10.22 -7.37 4.73
CA THR A 61 -8.94 -8.10 4.74
C THR A 61 -7.76 -7.17 5.06
N LEU A 62 -7.86 -5.89 4.65
CA LEU A 62 -6.88 -4.85 4.92
C LEU A 62 -7.06 -4.15 6.29
N GLY A 63 -8.12 -4.46 7.03
CA GLY A 63 -8.38 -3.90 8.36
C GLY A 63 -8.95 -2.46 8.36
N PHE A 64 -9.52 -2.00 7.25
CA PHE A 64 -10.14 -0.66 7.17
C PHE A 64 -11.60 -0.63 7.61
N VAL A 65 -12.29 -1.78 7.60
CA VAL A 65 -13.70 -1.94 8.00
C VAL A 65 -13.85 -3.28 8.74
N GLU A 66 -14.76 -3.33 9.72
CA GLU A 66 -15.06 -4.54 10.50
C GLU A 66 -16.29 -5.29 9.95
#